data_AF-A0A8S3H5R1-F1
#
_entry.id   AF-A0A8S3H5R1-F1
#
_cell.length_a   1.000
_cell.length_b   1.000
_cell.length_c   1.000
_cell.angle_alpha   90.00
_cell.angle_beta   90.00
_cell.angle_gamma   90.00
#
_symmetry.space_group_name_H-M   'P 1'
#
loop_
_entity.id
_entity.type
_entity.pdbx_description
1 polymer ?
#
loop_
_entity_poly.entity_id
_entity_poly.type
_entity_poly.pdbx_seq_one_letter_code
_entity_poly.pdbx_strand_id
1 'polypeptide(L)'
;MCNGFIEINRDEYVKNRSVETDETNCNEWPCNNLYTRCDGIWNCKNGIDELNCPNLPTTCKTDEFQCVSSTSFELICLPATHAGDGQVDCLGGSDERFHCRIQELLNTDKMYRCWNSTQCVDLYGLCIGNTVCQFEDDEKYCESIDALFGVCEKYMVEPELERHPS
;
A
#
# COMPACT_ATOMS: atom_id res chain seq x y z
N MET A 1 1.13 -20.81 4.70
CA MET A 1 0.40 -19.82 3.90
C MET A 1 1.36 -18.66 3.85
N CYS A 2 1.73 -18.22 2.65
CA CYS A 2 2.80 -17.24 2.45
C CYS A 2 2.21 -15.85 2.34
N ASN A 3 1.67 -15.36 3.45
CA ASN A 3 1.05 -14.03 3.57
C ASN A 3 1.96 -13.04 4.34
N GLY A 4 3.19 -13.45 4.65
CA GLY A 4 4.15 -12.66 5.42
C GLY A 4 3.93 -12.71 6.92
N PHE A 5 2.99 -13.52 7.42
CA PHE A 5 2.69 -13.70 8.84
C PHE A 5 2.86 -15.15 9.25
N ILE A 6 3.69 -15.39 10.26
CA ILE A 6 3.82 -16.75 10.81
C ILE A 6 2.62 -17.01 11.74
N GLU A 7 1.61 -17.72 11.23
CA GLU A 7 0.43 -18.09 12.01
C GLU A 7 0.64 -19.44 12.71
N ILE A 8 1.48 -20.29 12.12
CA ILE A 8 1.82 -21.60 12.68
C ILE A 8 3.21 -21.51 13.31
N ASN A 9 3.28 -20.88 14.48
CA ASN A 9 4.45 -20.96 15.35
C ASN A 9 4.08 -21.53 16.72
N ARG A 10 4.24 -22.85 16.85
CA ARG A 10 4.31 -23.47 18.18
C ARG A 10 4.99 -24.83 18.07
N ASP A 11 6.28 -24.90 18.37
CA ASP A 11 7.03 -26.08 18.86
C ASP A 11 6.81 -27.50 18.26
N GLU A 12 6.11 -27.69 17.14
CA GLU A 12 5.60 -29.03 16.78
C GLU A 12 6.06 -29.62 15.44
N TYR A 13 6.91 -28.96 14.65
CA TYR A 13 7.41 -29.58 13.42
C TYR A 13 8.88 -29.30 13.10
N VAL A 14 9.77 -29.82 13.95
CA VAL A 14 11.19 -29.98 13.59
C VAL A 14 11.28 -31.13 12.58
N LYS A 15 11.22 -30.82 11.28
CA LYS A 15 11.59 -31.75 10.23
C LYS A 15 13.08 -31.54 9.94
N ASN A 16 13.94 -32.52 10.20
CA ASN A 16 15.38 -32.43 9.90
C ASN A 16 16.16 -31.25 10.52
N ARG A 17 15.84 -30.84 11.77
CA ARG A 17 16.52 -29.73 12.49
C ARG A 17 16.33 -28.33 11.88
N SER A 18 15.49 -28.15 10.87
CA SER A 18 15.00 -26.84 10.43
C SER A 18 13.64 -26.53 11.08
N VAL A 19 13.44 -25.27 11.44
CA VAL A 19 12.14 -24.75 11.89
C VAL A 19 11.35 -24.43 10.62
N GLU A 20 10.36 -25.26 10.33
CA GLU A 20 9.44 -25.05 9.21
C GLU A 20 8.21 -24.32 9.76
N THR A 21 7.85 -23.22 9.11
CA THR A 21 6.62 -22.47 9.35
C THR A 21 5.72 -22.54 8.13
N ASP A 22 4.53 -21.99 8.26
CA ASP A 22 3.64 -21.71 7.16
C ASP A 22 4.22 -20.69 6.14
N GLU A 23 5.31 -20.00 6.50
CA GLU A 23 6.10 -19.08 5.67
C GLU A 23 7.39 -19.71 5.08
N THR A 24 7.55 -21.03 5.16
CA THR A 24 8.72 -21.70 4.58
C THR A 24 8.50 -22.09 3.12
N ASN A 25 9.56 -21.98 2.30
CA ASN A 25 9.54 -22.27 0.85
C ASN A 25 8.52 -21.46 0.04
N CYS A 26 8.20 -20.22 0.45
CA CYS A 26 7.24 -19.36 -0.27
C CYS A 26 7.60 -19.11 -1.73
N ASN A 27 8.88 -19.19 -2.08
CA ASN A 27 9.37 -19.09 -3.46
C ASN A 27 8.84 -20.22 -4.36
N GLU A 28 8.39 -21.33 -3.77
CA GLU A 28 7.79 -22.47 -4.48
C GLU A 28 6.27 -22.28 -4.71
N TRP A 29 5.65 -21.26 -4.10
CA TRP A 29 4.23 -20.98 -4.19
C TRP A 29 3.95 -19.74 -5.05
N PRO A 30 2.86 -19.73 -5.85
CA PRO A 30 2.43 -18.51 -6.53
C PRO A 30 2.12 -17.39 -5.52
N CYS A 31 2.64 -16.19 -5.78
CA CYS A 31 2.37 -15.03 -4.92
C CYS A 31 0.89 -14.62 -4.92
N ASN A 32 0.14 -14.88 -6.01
CA ASN A 32 -1.31 -14.70 -6.08
C ASN A 32 -1.98 -16.05 -5.90
N ASN A 33 -2.52 -16.29 -4.70
CA ASN A 33 -3.17 -17.53 -4.32
C ASN A 33 -4.39 -17.23 -3.43
N LEU A 34 -5.06 -18.28 -2.92
CA LEU A 34 -6.29 -18.12 -2.13
C LEU A 34 -6.12 -17.24 -0.88
N TYR A 35 -4.92 -17.20 -0.30
CA TYR A 35 -4.65 -16.50 0.95
C TYR A 35 -4.14 -15.08 0.75
N THR A 36 -3.51 -14.82 -0.38
CA THR A 36 -2.89 -13.53 -0.71
C THR A 36 -3.75 -12.69 -1.64
N ARG A 37 -4.76 -13.29 -2.29
CA ARG A 37 -5.63 -12.57 -3.22
C ARG A 37 -6.61 -11.67 -2.47
N CYS A 38 -6.57 -10.39 -2.77
CA CYS A 38 -7.49 -9.39 -2.24
C CYS A 38 -7.45 -9.30 -0.71
N ASP A 39 -6.28 -9.51 -0.12
CA ASP A 39 -6.05 -9.47 1.32
C ASP A 39 -5.65 -8.06 1.81
N GLY A 40 -5.54 -7.09 0.89
CA GLY A 40 -5.10 -5.71 1.14
C GLY A 40 -3.58 -5.52 1.10
N ILE A 41 -2.82 -6.59 0.85
CA ILE A 41 -1.35 -6.62 0.89
C ILE A 41 -0.85 -6.98 -0.50
N TRP A 42 0.04 -6.16 -1.07
CA TRP A 42 0.80 -6.60 -2.25
C TRP A 42 1.84 -7.62 -1.84
N ASN A 43 1.48 -8.89 -1.94
CA ASN A 43 2.37 -10.05 -1.81
C ASN A 43 3.09 -10.30 -3.14
N CYS A 44 2.46 -9.97 -4.28
CA CYS A 44 3.12 -10.02 -5.59
C CYS A 44 3.91 -8.76 -5.89
N LYS A 45 5.02 -8.90 -6.64
CA LYS A 45 5.87 -7.78 -7.05
C LYS A 45 5.09 -6.67 -7.76
N ASN A 46 4.20 -7.08 -8.65
CA ASN A 46 3.36 -6.22 -9.47
C ASN A 46 1.96 -5.99 -8.85
N GLY A 47 1.74 -6.38 -7.59
CA GLY A 47 0.46 -6.21 -6.90
C GLY A 47 -0.73 -6.95 -7.51
N ILE A 48 -0.50 -7.91 -8.41
CA ILE A 48 -1.59 -8.58 -9.18
C ILE A 48 -2.55 -9.38 -8.30
N ASP A 49 -2.13 -9.74 -7.09
CA ASP A 49 -2.96 -10.33 -6.06
C ASP A 49 -4.06 -9.39 -5.56
N GLU A 50 -3.89 -8.08 -5.70
CA GLU A 50 -4.85 -7.05 -5.31
C GLU A 50 -5.62 -6.43 -6.50
N LEU A 51 -5.52 -7.00 -7.70
CA LEU A 51 -6.34 -6.58 -8.85
C LEU A 51 -7.66 -7.34 -8.94
N ASN A 52 -8.69 -6.66 -9.46
CA ASN A 52 -10.00 -7.25 -9.73
C ASN A 52 -10.67 -7.87 -8.49
N CYS A 53 -10.57 -7.18 -7.37
CA CYS A 53 -11.17 -7.57 -6.10
C CYS A 53 -12.64 -7.13 -6.04
N PRO A 54 -13.60 -8.05 -5.84
CA PRO A 54 -15.03 -7.74 -5.94
C PRO A 54 -15.56 -6.78 -4.87
N ASN A 55 -14.80 -6.60 -3.77
CA ASN A 55 -15.21 -5.78 -2.63
C ASN A 55 -14.48 -4.42 -2.56
N LEU A 56 -13.62 -4.09 -3.52
CA LEU A 56 -12.88 -2.82 -3.54
C LEU A 56 -13.58 -1.85 -4.51
N PRO A 57 -14.13 -0.71 -4.02
CA PRO A 57 -14.63 0.33 -4.90
C PRO A 57 -13.45 0.95 -5.66
N THR A 58 -13.43 0.81 -6.98
CA THR A 58 -12.46 1.50 -7.84
C THR A 58 -13.14 2.10 -9.05
N THR A 59 -12.63 3.26 -9.47
CA THR A 59 -13.03 3.92 -10.72
C THR A 59 -12.09 3.59 -11.88
N CYS A 60 -11.00 2.87 -11.60
CA CYS A 60 -9.98 2.47 -12.56
C CYS A 60 -10.36 1.19 -13.31
N LYS A 61 -9.68 0.93 -14.43
CA LYS A 61 -9.88 -0.31 -15.19
C LYS A 61 -9.35 -1.53 -14.45
N THR A 62 -9.72 -2.72 -14.93
CA THR A 62 -9.35 -4.03 -14.36
C THR A 62 -7.85 -4.31 -14.30
N ASP A 63 -7.05 -3.56 -15.06
CA ASP A 63 -5.60 -3.64 -15.19
C ASP A 63 -4.89 -2.38 -14.70
N GLU A 64 -5.56 -1.57 -13.88
CA GLU A 64 -5.05 -0.31 -13.34
C GLU A 64 -5.22 -0.30 -11.81
N PHE A 65 -4.23 0.27 -11.12
CA PHE A 65 -4.26 0.55 -9.69
C PHE A 65 -4.63 1.99 -9.44
N GLN A 66 -5.50 2.23 -8.47
CA GLN A 66 -5.80 3.57 -8.02
C GLN A 66 -4.72 4.04 -7.04
N CYS A 67 -4.05 5.16 -7.32
CA CYS A 67 -3.06 5.76 -6.44
C CYS A 67 -3.07 7.29 -6.55
N VAL A 68 -2.28 7.98 -5.72
CA VAL A 68 -2.11 9.44 -5.81
C VAL A 68 -0.89 9.74 -6.68
N SER A 69 -1.03 10.62 -7.66
CA SER A 69 0.11 11.08 -8.46
C SER A 69 1.14 11.72 -7.55
N SER A 70 2.39 11.30 -7.72
CA SER A 70 3.51 11.98 -7.09
C SER A 70 3.51 13.48 -7.50
N THR A 71 3.35 13.79 -8.78
CA THR A 71 3.57 15.16 -9.27
C THR A 71 2.37 16.09 -9.08
N SER A 72 1.15 15.62 -9.37
CA SER A 72 -0.06 16.47 -9.32
C SER A 72 -0.79 16.42 -7.98
N PHE A 73 -0.48 15.45 -7.11
CA PHE A 73 -1.22 15.18 -5.88
C PHE A 73 -2.72 14.89 -6.11
N GLU A 74 -3.07 14.42 -7.31
CA GLU A 74 -4.42 14.01 -7.67
C GLU A 74 -4.53 12.48 -7.72
N LEU A 75 -5.75 11.96 -7.53
CA LEU A 75 -6.04 10.54 -7.71
C LEU A 75 -5.91 10.16 -9.18
N ILE A 76 -5.13 9.13 -9.48
CA ILE A 76 -4.86 8.62 -10.83
C ILE A 76 -5.07 7.10 -10.90
N CYS A 77 -5.26 6.60 -12.11
CA CYS A 77 -5.25 5.17 -12.42
C CYS A 77 -3.91 4.82 -13.06
N LEU A 78 -3.05 4.16 -12.28
CA LEU A 78 -1.73 3.70 -12.70
C LEU A 78 -1.86 2.35 -13.42
N PRO A 79 -1.34 2.17 -14.65
CA PRO A 79 -1.32 0.87 -15.31
C PRO A 79 -0.56 -0.17 -14.47
N ALA A 80 -1.05 -1.41 -14.40
CA ALA A 80 -0.42 -2.47 -13.63
C ALA A 80 1.03 -2.79 -14.06
N THR A 81 1.44 -2.38 -15.27
CA THR A 81 2.82 -2.51 -15.75
C THR A 81 3.81 -1.57 -15.06
N HIS A 82 3.34 -0.53 -14.39
CA HIS A 82 4.13 0.41 -13.61
C HIS A 82 4.23 0.03 -12.13
N ALA A 83 3.48 -0.98 -11.69
CA ALA A 83 3.60 -1.49 -10.33
C ALA A 83 4.85 -2.38 -10.20
N GLY A 84 5.77 -2.03 -9.30
CA GLY A 84 6.97 -2.81 -9.04
C GLY A 84 7.99 -2.80 -10.20
N ASP A 85 7.95 -1.77 -11.04
CA ASP A 85 8.86 -1.55 -12.16
C ASP A 85 10.20 -0.91 -11.72
N GLY A 86 10.26 -0.42 -10.49
CA GLY A 86 11.43 0.22 -9.86
C GLY A 86 11.45 1.74 -9.97
N GLN A 87 10.38 2.36 -10.46
CA GLN A 87 10.19 3.80 -10.56
C GLN A 87 9.03 4.23 -9.66
N VAL A 88 9.23 5.30 -8.89
CA VAL A 88 8.17 5.84 -8.03
C VAL A 88 7.27 6.75 -8.86
N ASP A 89 6.14 6.22 -9.32
CA ASP A 89 5.11 6.95 -10.06
C ASP A 89 4.04 7.53 -9.11
N CYS A 90 3.76 6.84 -8.01
CA CYS A 90 2.76 7.26 -7.03
C CYS A 90 3.37 7.93 -5.79
N LEU A 91 2.61 8.80 -5.16
CA LEU A 91 2.95 9.42 -3.88
C LEU A 91 3.21 8.33 -2.83
N GLY A 92 4.22 8.56 -2.00
CA GLY A 92 4.66 7.60 -0.99
C GLY A 92 5.31 6.34 -1.56
N GLY A 93 5.56 6.24 -2.88
CA GLY A 93 6.05 4.99 -3.49
C GLY A 93 5.07 3.82 -3.30
N SER A 94 3.77 4.11 -3.29
CA SER A 94 2.71 3.12 -3.05
C SER A 94 2.61 2.05 -4.15
N ASP A 95 3.13 2.36 -5.33
CA ASP A 95 3.37 1.48 -6.49
C ASP A 95 4.69 0.70 -6.41
N GLU A 96 5.58 1.09 -5.51
CA GLU A 96 6.91 0.48 -5.33
C GLU A 96 7.12 0.04 -3.88
N ARG A 97 6.12 -0.65 -3.31
CA ARG A 97 6.07 -1.01 -1.88
C ARG A 97 7.30 -1.76 -1.37
N PHE A 98 8.01 -2.44 -2.26
CA PHE A 98 9.26 -3.14 -1.97
C PHE A 98 10.37 -2.20 -1.47
N HIS A 99 10.36 -0.92 -1.81
CA HIS A 99 11.34 0.04 -1.30
C HIS A 99 11.31 0.16 0.23
N CYS A 100 10.13 0.10 0.85
CA CYS A 100 9.98 0.24 2.30
C CYS A 100 9.66 -1.09 3.02
N ARG A 101 9.04 -2.06 2.34
CA ARG A 101 8.71 -3.37 2.94
C ARG A 101 9.87 -4.37 2.97
N ILE A 102 10.84 -4.32 2.04
CA ILE A 102 11.94 -5.30 1.99
C ILE A 102 12.93 -5.14 3.16
N GLN A 103 13.07 -3.93 3.71
CA GLN A 103 14.14 -3.68 4.68
C GLN A 103 13.88 -4.23 6.09
N GLU A 104 12.65 -4.60 6.44
CA GLU A 104 12.32 -5.08 7.78
C GLU A 104 11.34 -6.26 7.70
N LEU A 105 11.85 -7.50 7.78
CA LEU A 105 11.07 -8.75 7.87
C LEU A 105 10.14 -8.84 9.11
N LEU A 106 10.07 -7.78 9.91
CA LEU A 106 9.37 -7.72 11.19
C LEU A 106 8.60 -6.40 11.40
N ASN A 107 8.63 -5.46 10.45
CA ASN A 107 8.11 -4.10 10.66
C ASN A 107 7.30 -3.64 9.44
N THR A 108 6.04 -4.08 9.41
CA THR A 108 5.06 -3.88 8.32
C THR A 108 4.56 -2.45 8.18
N ASP A 109 4.86 -1.60 9.15
CA ASP A 109 4.14 -0.35 9.35
C ASP A 109 4.79 0.80 8.55
N LYS A 110 6.04 0.62 8.10
CA LYS A 110 6.76 1.53 7.21
C LYS A 110 6.41 1.25 5.75
N MET A 111 5.46 2.01 5.22
CA MET A 111 4.97 1.84 3.84
C MET A 111 5.02 3.10 2.99
N TYR A 112 5.35 4.25 3.57
CA TYR A 112 5.42 5.51 2.84
C TYR A 112 6.87 5.92 2.59
N ARG A 113 7.27 6.04 1.33
CA ARG A 113 8.58 6.53 0.93
C ARG A 113 8.53 8.04 0.71
N CYS A 114 9.33 8.79 1.45
CA CYS A 114 9.45 10.24 1.27
C CYS A 114 9.87 10.61 -0.15
N TRP A 115 9.36 11.75 -0.62
CA TRP A 115 9.67 12.30 -1.93
C TRP A 115 11.17 12.43 -2.17
N ASN A 116 11.65 11.90 -3.29
CA ASN A 116 13.05 11.97 -3.71
C ASN A 116 14.05 11.58 -2.59
N SER A 117 13.66 10.64 -1.73
CA SER A 117 14.42 10.20 -0.57
C SER A 117 14.28 8.70 -0.38
N THR A 118 15.28 8.05 0.22
CA THR A 118 15.21 6.63 0.61
C THR A 118 14.61 6.45 2.00
N GLN A 119 14.17 7.52 2.65
CA GLN A 119 13.53 7.48 3.96
C GLN A 119 12.13 6.90 3.86
N CYS A 120 11.84 5.92 4.71
CA CYS A 120 10.52 5.32 4.86
C CYS A 120 9.89 5.78 6.18
N VAL A 121 8.64 6.20 6.08
CA VAL A 121 7.79 6.69 7.16
C VAL A 121 6.71 5.65 7.46
N ASP A 122 6.41 5.55 8.74
CA ASP A 122 5.34 4.73 9.26
C ASP A 122 3.98 5.36 8.97
N LEU A 123 2.91 4.57 8.84
CA LEU A 123 1.54 5.12 8.76
C LEU A 123 1.22 6.10 9.90
N TYR A 124 1.71 5.85 11.12
CA TYR A 124 1.51 6.74 12.27
C TYR A 124 2.32 8.05 12.17
N GLY A 125 3.24 8.14 11.21
CA GLY A 125 4.05 9.32 10.94
C GLY A 125 3.48 10.22 9.84
N LEU A 126 2.31 9.89 9.29
CA LEU A 126 1.64 10.68 8.24
C LEU A 126 0.54 11.56 8.84
N CYS A 127 0.37 12.77 8.30
CA CYS A 127 -0.70 13.69 8.68
C CYS A 127 -0.76 14.02 10.19
N ILE A 128 0.37 14.11 10.86
CA ILE A 128 0.46 14.37 12.31
C ILE A 128 0.77 15.83 12.65
N GLY A 129 0.85 16.70 11.64
CA GLY A 129 1.19 18.12 11.80
C GLY A 129 2.67 18.33 12.13
N ASN A 130 3.52 17.33 11.92
CA ASN A 130 4.96 17.44 12.11
C ASN A 130 5.70 16.82 10.92
N THR A 131 6.49 17.65 10.26
CA THR A 131 7.29 17.26 9.10
C THR A 131 8.37 16.23 9.45
N VAL A 132 8.21 15.02 8.91
CA VAL A 132 9.15 13.92 8.92
C VAL A 132 9.91 13.83 7.60
N CYS A 133 9.25 14.07 6.45
CA CYS A 133 9.90 14.07 5.14
C CYS A 133 10.48 15.45 4.80
N GLN A 134 11.64 15.45 4.13
CA GLN A 134 12.33 16.69 3.73
C GLN A 134 11.44 17.66 2.93
N PHE A 135 10.52 17.14 2.13
CA PHE A 135 9.64 17.92 1.25
C PHE A 135 8.20 18.01 1.78
N GLU A 136 7.97 17.70 3.05
CA GLU A 136 6.67 17.80 3.74
C GLU A 136 5.55 16.97 3.07
N ASP A 137 5.91 15.98 2.27
CA ASP A 137 4.97 15.13 1.53
C ASP A 137 4.21 14.14 2.42
N ASP A 138 4.75 13.83 3.59
CA ASP A 138 4.08 13.12 4.69
C ASP A 138 2.91 13.90 5.32
N GLU A 139 2.88 15.22 5.12
CA GLU A 139 1.84 16.12 5.62
C GLU A 139 1.01 16.73 4.47
N LYS A 140 1.26 16.30 3.23
CA LYS A 140 0.47 16.67 2.05
C LYS A 140 -0.64 15.66 1.81
N TYR A 141 -1.74 16.14 1.25
CA TYR A 141 -2.93 15.32 0.96
C TYR A 141 -3.63 14.80 2.24
N CYS A 142 -3.69 15.63 3.29
CA CYS A 142 -4.37 15.36 4.55
C CYS A 142 -5.62 16.25 4.69
N GLU A 143 -6.84 15.68 4.72
CA GLU A 143 -8.08 16.45 4.99
C GLU A 143 -8.57 16.34 6.45
N SER A 144 -8.31 15.22 7.13
CA SER A 144 -8.48 15.06 8.58
C SER A 144 -7.77 13.78 9.07
N ILE A 145 -7.47 13.72 10.37
CA ILE A 145 -6.94 12.52 11.03
C ILE A 145 -8.05 11.45 11.03
N ASP A 146 -8.14 10.66 9.97
CA ASP A 146 -8.70 9.31 10.08
C ASP A 146 -7.65 8.32 9.58
N ALA A 147 -6.74 7.99 10.50
CA ALA A 147 -5.48 7.28 10.30
C ALA A 147 -5.65 5.77 10.00
N LEU A 148 -6.81 5.32 9.52
CA LEU A 148 -7.12 3.88 9.48
C LEU A 148 -6.81 3.20 8.15
N PHE A 149 -6.64 3.94 7.04
CA PHE A 149 -6.52 3.31 5.72
C PHE A 149 -5.43 3.84 4.80
N GLY A 150 -4.68 4.90 5.17
CA GLY A 150 -3.59 5.41 4.32
C GLY A 150 -4.00 5.76 2.88
N VAL A 151 -5.31 5.95 2.65
CA VAL A 151 -5.92 6.28 1.36
C VAL A 151 -6.97 7.35 1.64
N CYS A 152 -6.84 8.49 0.98
CA CYS A 152 -7.81 9.58 1.06
C CYS A 152 -8.91 9.35 0.03
N GLU A 153 -10.14 9.11 0.48
CA GLU A 153 -11.31 9.13 -0.40
C GLU A 153 -11.89 10.54 -0.48
N LYS A 154 -12.02 11.04 -1.70
CA LYS A 154 -12.75 12.27 -2.01
C LYS A 154 -14.25 12.02 -1.88
N TYR A 155 -14.89 12.48 -0.80
CA TYR A 155 -16.35 12.64 -0.83
C TYR A 155 -16.67 13.86 -1.69
N MET A 156 -17.23 13.62 -2.88
CA MET A 156 -17.94 14.67 -3.61
C MET A 156 -19.12 15.12 -2.75
N VAL A 157 -19.02 16.29 -2.14
CA VAL A 157 -20.22 17.07 -1.82
C VAL A 157 -20.47 17.93 -3.06
N GLU A 158 -21.48 17.56 -3.85
CA GLU A 158 -21.90 18.36 -5.00
C GLU A 158 -22.22 19.81 -4.58
N PRO A 159 -21.93 20.81 -5.43
CA PRO A 159 -22.28 22.19 -5.16
C PRO A 159 -23.73 22.44 -5.55
N GLU A 160 -24.66 22.41 -4.60
CA GLU A 160 -25.92 23.11 -4.82
C GLU A 160 -25.69 24.62 -4.64
N LEU A 161 -25.59 25.29 -5.79
CA LEU A 161 -26.18 26.62 -6.01
C LEU A 161 -27.53 26.66 -5.27
N GLU A 162 -27.89 27.70 -4.50
CA GLU A 162 -28.08 29.04 -4.99
C GLU A 162 -27.79 30.09 -3.91
N ARG A 163 -27.01 31.09 -4.31
CA ARG A 163 -27.07 32.43 -3.71
C ARG A 163 -28.06 33.22 -4.54
N HIS A 164 -28.98 33.92 -3.86
CA HIS A 164 -29.51 35.27 -4.13
C HIS A 164 -31.05 35.37 -3.94
N PRO A 165 -31.62 36.58 -3.82
CA PRO A 165 -31.86 37.24 -2.53
C PRO A 165 -33.33 37.70 -2.41
N SER A 166 -33.79 38.07 -1.21
CA SER A 166 -34.57 39.29 -0.90
C SER A 166 -35.05 39.26 0.54
#